data_AF-A0AAE0FL45-F1
#
_entry.id   AF-A0AAE0FL45-F1
#
_cell.length_a   1.000
_cell.length_b   1.000
_cell.length_c   1.000
_cell.angle_alpha   90.00
_cell.angle_beta   90.00
_cell.angle_gamma   90.00
#
_symmetry.space_group_name_H-M   'P 1'
#
loop_
_entity.id
_entity.type
_entity.pdbx_description
1 polymer ?
#
loop_
_entity_poly.entity_id
_entity_poly.type
_entity_poly.pdbx_seq_one_letter_code
_entity_poly.pdbx_strand_id
1 'polypeptide(L)'
;ALLIYAAGCQVSGNGMLWTEEPDPQALPKGSLSEAWAIWATADSILWRGPPKGRDTHGLQFKLHQSWTADLELQAEGVTGGDTPLTLTAAGSVSADVGARFPQYAEYTVLKLPPGVDVAAVVRHQLAISVLNEDGEPVDAMGVQLTGVLDDCFEYSGPLGAALCREGVEIHLWAPTAQRVSLLRYASAVGDDVAETIPMAEEAGVWSAKGPVAWAGSYYQYQVEVYCPWTLRVERSISTDPYSRSLSANGGRTQIASLDEAALKPKGWDALGHSKPALEAFTDITLYELHIRDFSALDDSLPEAARGTYSAFCDPAASGVRHLQGLAAAGLSHVHLLPSYDFGSVDERKDTWRDPEGDLGAMDCAGREQQAAVGAIQNCDGFNWGYDPVHYGVPDGSYASDPDGTARVVEFRSMVQLTIKEMVRVIKLNMNAECTPCLPIESFAVAGVEPSSSLRSEVRPAALHMPLNALQVEAPAAMDDTTSGTWRTAGRTSDLKEDDGSTPTTAKDSMGRQGVHSAFMFSLITRTISLM
;
A
#
# COMPACT_ATOMS: atom_id res chain seq x y z
N ALA A 1 -42.19 -5.24 -0.60
CA ALA A 1 -43.20 -4.49 -1.37
C ALA A 1 -42.97 -3.00 -1.17
N LEU A 2 -42.21 -2.39 -2.08
CA LEU A 2 -42.45 -1.04 -2.57
C LEU A 2 -41.93 -1.05 -4.01
N LEU A 3 -42.84 -1.39 -4.93
CA LEU A 3 -42.64 -1.34 -6.37
C LEU A 3 -42.79 0.12 -6.78
N ILE A 4 -41.70 0.75 -7.21
CA ILE A 4 -41.78 1.98 -8.00
C ILE A 4 -41.69 1.55 -9.46
N TYR A 5 -42.84 1.50 -10.11
CA TYR A 5 -42.98 1.36 -11.56
C TYR A 5 -42.56 2.69 -12.22
N ALA A 6 -41.33 2.74 -12.72
CA ALA A 6 -40.95 3.58 -13.84
C ALA A 6 -40.46 2.65 -14.95
N ALA A 7 -40.96 2.82 -16.17
CA ALA A 7 -40.78 1.89 -17.27
C ALA A 7 -39.30 1.65 -17.61
N GLY A 8 -38.91 0.37 -17.71
CA GLY A 8 -37.89 -0.08 -18.66
C GLY A 8 -36.44 -0.29 -18.20
N CYS A 9 -36.09 -0.21 -16.91
CA CYS A 9 -34.73 -0.53 -16.47
C CYS A 9 -34.63 -1.95 -15.92
N GLN A 10 -33.90 -2.84 -16.59
CA GLN A 10 -33.48 -4.14 -16.05
C GLN A 10 -32.03 -4.03 -15.53
N VAL A 11 -31.81 -4.50 -14.30
CA VAL A 11 -30.47 -4.60 -13.70
C VAL A 11 -29.97 -6.02 -13.91
N SER A 12 -28.99 -6.18 -14.80
CA SER A 12 -28.16 -7.39 -14.83
C SER A 12 -27.34 -7.46 -13.53
N GLY A 13 -26.93 -8.64 -13.08
CA GLY A 13 -26.04 -8.80 -11.93
C GLY A 13 -24.66 -8.14 -12.07
N ASN A 14 -24.39 -7.50 -13.20
CA ASN A 14 -23.27 -6.62 -13.48
C ASN A 14 -23.81 -5.18 -13.47
N GLY A 15 -23.20 -4.26 -12.70
CA GLY A 15 -23.70 -2.91 -12.34
C GLY A 15 -23.97 -1.92 -13.49
N MET A 16 -24.07 -2.41 -14.72
CA MET A 16 -24.48 -1.72 -15.93
C MET A 16 -25.98 -1.40 -15.91
N LEU A 17 -26.30 -0.14 -16.20
CA LEU A 17 -27.67 0.33 -16.39
C LEU A 17 -28.00 0.35 -17.88
N TRP A 18 -29.07 -0.34 -18.28
CA TRP A 18 -29.59 -0.30 -19.64
C TRP A 18 -30.80 0.63 -19.72
N THR A 19 -30.79 1.54 -20.69
CA THR A 19 -31.91 2.48 -20.92
C THR A 19 -33.04 1.87 -21.77
N GLU A 20 -32.77 0.74 -22.43
CA GLU A 20 -33.72 -0.09 -23.18
C GLU A 20 -33.44 -1.56 -22.87
N GLU A 21 -34.42 -2.46 -23.10
CA GLU A 21 -34.23 -3.89 -22.88
C GLU A 21 -33.21 -4.46 -23.89
N PRO A 22 -32.04 -4.94 -23.44
CA PRO A 22 -31.02 -5.45 -24.34
C PRO A 22 -31.42 -6.82 -24.89
N ASP A 23 -31.06 -7.12 -26.14
CA ASP A 23 -31.16 -8.48 -26.69
C ASP A 23 -30.18 -9.40 -25.94
N PRO A 24 -30.66 -10.40 -25.17
CA PRO A 24 -29.78 -11.29 -24.41
C PRO A 24 -28.81 -12.12 -25.27
N GLN A 25 -29.11 -12.30 -26.56
CA GLN A 25 -28.21 -13.00 -27.49
C GLN A 25 -27.07 -12.11 -27.97
N ALA A 26 -27.30 -10.81 -28.09
CA ALA A 26 -26.28 -9.82 -28.44
C ALA A 26 -25.37 -9.43 -27.26
N LEU A 27 -25.70 -9.87 -26.05
CA LEU A 27 -24.89 -9.58 -24.86
C LEU A 27 -23.66 -10.50 -24.78
N PRO A 28 -22.47 -9.95 -24.49
CA PRO A 28 -21.26 -10.73 -24.25
C PRO A 28 -21.45 -11.71 -23.09
N LYS A 29 -20.80 -12.87 -23.20
CA LYS A 29 -20.80 -13.88 -22.13
C LYS A 29 -19.59 -13.69 -21.23
N GLY A 30 -19.79 -13.08 -20.07
CA GLY A 30 -18.74 -12.78 -19.09
C GLY A 30 -18.32 -11.31 -19.09
N SER A 31 -17.15 -11.02 -18.52
CA SER A 31 -16.62 -9.66 -18.40
C SER A 31 -15.10 -9.69 -18.25
N LEU A 32 -14.38 -8.93 -19.09
CA LEU A 32 -12.91 -8.83 -18.98
C LEU A 32 -12.46 -8.04 -17.73
N SER A 33 -13.34 -7.22 -17.18
CA SER A 33 -13.08 -6.49 -15.92
C SER A 33 -13.30 -7.35 -14.67
N GLU A 34 -13.96 -8.50 -14.81
CA GLU A 34 -14.13 -9.45 -13.71
C GLU A 34 -13.02 -10.50 -13.78
N ALA A 35 -12.03 -10.41 -12.89
CA ALA A 35 -10.89 -11.32 -12.87
C ALA A 35 -11.17 -12.54 -11.98
N TRP A 36 -11.91 -13.54 -12.49
CA TRP A 36 -12.27 -14.76 -11.74
C TRP A 36 -11.32 -15.94 -11.98
N ALA A 37 -10.33 -15.79 -12.84
CA ALA A 37 -9.25 -16.75 -13.00
C ALA A 37 -8.02 -16.31 -12.20
N ILE A 38 -7.36 -17.25 -11.54
CA ILE A 38 -6.16 -16.98 -10.72
C ILE A 38 -4.98 -17.70 -11.36
N TRP A 39 -4.02 -16.96 -11.92
CA TRP A 39 -2.77 -17.57 -12.36
C TRP A 39 -1.90 -17.84 -11.15
N ALA A 40 -1.86 -19.11 -10.72
CA ALA A 40 -1.35 -19.50 -9.41
C ALA A 40 0.11 -19.94 -9.41
N THR A 41 0.58 -20.56 -10.51
CA THR A 41 1.96 -21.00 -10.71
C THR A 41 2.35 -20.81 -12.18
N ALA A 42 3.63 -20.96 -12.51
CA ALA A 42 4.15 -20.83 -13.87
C ALA A 42 3.36 -21.64 -14.92
N ASP A 43 2.79 -22.77 -14.54
CA ASP A 43 2.08 -23.69 -15.45
C ASP A 43 0.58 -23.85 -15.18
N SER A 44 0.03 -23.19 -14.14
CA SER A 44 -1.33 -23.45 -13.67
C SER A 44 -2.15 -22.19 -13.43
N ILE A 45 -3.33 -22.18 -14.04
CA ILE A 45 -4.39 -21.19 -13.78
C ILE A 45 -5.57 -21.89 -13.11
N LEU A 46 -6.09 -21.32 -12.04
CA LEU A 46 -7.26 -21.81 -11.32
C LEU A 46 -8.52 -21.11 -11.83
N TRP A 47 -9.52 -21.88 -12.21
CA TRP A 47 -10.78 -21.39 -12.74
C TRP A 47 -11.97 -21.87 -11.89
N ARG A 48 -12.84 -20.93 -11.51
CA ARG A 48 -13.98 -21.17 -10.61
C ARG A 48 -15.05 -22.11 -11.16
N GLY A 49 -15.08 -22.31 -12.48
CA GLY A 49 -16.25 -22.87 -13.16
C GLY A 49 -17.29 -21.79 -13.50
N PRO A 50 -18.24 -22.08 -14.39
CA PRO A 50 -19.24 -21.10 -14.79
C PRO A 50 -20.30 -20.92 -13.69
N PRO A 51 -21.11 -19.85 -13.73
CA PRO A 51 -22.28 -19.71 -12.87
C PRO A 51 -23.21 -20.92 -12.96
N LYS A 52 -23.88 -21.27 -11.85
CA LYS A 52 -24.78 -22.43 -11.77
C LYS A 52 -25.82 -22.42 -12.90
N GLY A 53 -25.91 -23.53 -13.62
CA GLY A 53 -26.90 -23.74 -14.70
C GLY A 53 -26.37 -23.64 -16.12
N ARG A 54 -25.08 -23.29 -16.33
CA ARG A 54 -24.42 -23.43 -17.65
C ARG A 54 -23.91 -24.85 -17.86
N ASP A 55 -23.96 -25.34 -19.11
CA ASP A 55 -23.36 -26.61 -19.49
C ASP A 55 -21.84 -26.56 -19.29
N THR A 56 -21.27 -27.64 -18.78
CA THR A 56 -19.85 -27.78 -18.44
C THR A 56 -19.19 -28.96 -19.12
N HIS A 57 -19.92 -29.69 -19.97
CA HIS A 57 -19.37 -30.79 -20.74
C HIS A 57 -18.54 -30.29 -21.92
N GLY A 58 -17.35 -30.87 -22.09
CA GLY A 58 -16.49 -30.64 -23.26
C GLY A 58 -15.97 -29.22 -23.45
N LEU A 59 -15.85 -28.45 -22.37
CA LEU A 59 -15.38 -27.07 -22.45
C LEU A 59 -13.96 -26.95 -23.00
N GLN A 60 -13.76 -25.92 -23.83
CA GLN A 60 -12.47 -25.53 -24.36
C GLN A 60 -12.04 -24.19 -23.74
N PHE A 61 -10.76 -24.09 -23.41
CA PHE A 61 -10.21 -22.93 -22.70
C PHE A 61 -9.11 -22.29 -23.52
N LYS A 62 -9.15 -20.95 -23.64
CA LYS A 62 -8.11 -20.19 -24.34
C LYS A 62 -7.66 -19.01 -23.49
N LEU A 63 -6.35 -18.82 -23.38
CA LEU A 63 -5.73 -17.62 -22.81
C LEU A 63 -5.43 -16.64 -23.95
N HIS A 64 -6.07 -15.48 -23.90
CA HIS A 64 -5.86 -14.37 -24.80
C HIS A 64 -4.88 -13.39 -24.17
N GLN A 65 -4.06 -12.77 -25.01
CA GLN A 65 -3.08 -11.77 -24.58
C GLN A 65 -3.02 -10.61 -25.57
N SER A 66 -2.82 -9.40 -25.05
CA SER A 66 -2.58 -8.21 -25.87
C SER A 66 -1.57 -7.28 -25.23
N TRP A 67 -0.49 -6.97 -25.96
CA TRP A 67 0.52 -6.03 -25.49
C TRP A 67 -0.03 -4.60 -25.42
N THR A 68 -0.91 -4.24 -26.35
CA THR A 68 -1.49 -2.90 -26.47
C THR A 68 -2.80 -2.72 -25.71
N ALA A 69 -3.23 -3.75 -24.97
CA ALA A 69 -4.50 -3.81 -24.26
C ALA A 69 -5.72 -3.55 -25.18
N ASP A 70 -5.77 -4.24 -26.32
CA ASP A 70 -6.84 -4.14 -27.32
C ASP A 70 -7.81 -5.34 -27.33
N LEU A 71 -7.83 -6.17 -26.28
CA LEU A 71 -8.83 -7.22 -26.14
C LEU A 71 -10.21 -6.61 -25.90
N GLU A 72 -11.18 -7.06 -26.70
CA GLU A 72 -12.59 -6.71 -26.56
C GLU A 72 -13.42 -7.98 -26.36
N LEU A 73 -14.53 -7.86 -25.63
CA LEU A 73 -15.49 -8.95 -25.46
C LEU A 73 -16.79 -8.61 -26.18
N GLN A 74 -17.09 -9.41 -27.20
CA GLN A 74 -18.29 -9.31 -28.03
C GLN A 74 -19.19 -10.54 -27.80
N ALA A 75 -20.36 -10.58 -28.46
CA ALA A 75 -21.30 -11.70 -28.33
C ALA A 75 -20.68 -13.03 -28.81
N GLU A 76 -19.86 -12.94 -29.85
CA GLU A 76 -19.14 -14.05 -30.50
C GLU A 76 -17.85 -14.44 -29.77
N GLY A 77 -17.48 -13.73 -28.69
CA GLY A 77 -16.35 -14.05 -27.82
C GLY A 77 -15.31 -12.93 -27.74
N VAL A 78 -14.10 -13.30 -27.32
CA VAL A 78 -12.98 -12.37 -27.18
C VAL A 78 -12.34 -12.12 -28.54
N THR A 79 -12.12 -10.86 -28.88
CA THR A 79 -11.46 -10.39 -30.10
C THR A 79 -10.28 -9.48 -29.76
N GLY A 80 -9.43 -9.16 -30.74
CA GLY A 80 -8.19 -8.41 -30.54
C GLY A 80 -7.02 -9.30 -30.10
N GLY A 81 -5.88 -8.67 -29.80
CA GLY A 81 -4.69 -9.34 -29.29
C GLY A 81 -4.01 -10.33 -30.24
N ASP A 82 -3.13 -11.14 -29.65
CA ASP A 82 -2.36 -12.17 -30.35
C ASP A 82 -3.20 -13.45 -30.57
N THR A 83 -2.59 -14.43 -31.25
CA THR A 83 -3.18 -15.78 -31.33
C THR A 83 -3.27 -16.39 -29.92
N PRO A 84 -4.47 -16.80 -29.47
CA PRO A 84 -4.65 -17.26 -28.10
C PRO A 84 -4.05 -18.64 -27.86
N LEU A 85 -3.54 -18.86 -26.64
CA LEU A 85 -2.97 -20.13 -26.19
C LEU A 85 -4.09 -21.08 -25.76
N THR A 86 -4.09 -22.31 -26.23
CA THR A 86 -5.04 -23.32 -25.77
C THR A 86 -4.63 -23.86 -24.40
N LEU A 87 -5.52 -23.78 -23.43
CA LEU A 87 -5.31 -24.33 -22.10
C LEU A 87 -5.95 -25.71 -21.99
N THR A 88 -5.32 -26.61 -21.24
CA THR A 88 -5.85 -27.96 -21.00
C THR A 88 -6.43 -28.05 -19.59
N ALA A 89 -7.68 -28.43 -19.45
CA ALA A 89 -8.27 -28.71 -18.14
C ALA A 89 -7.59 -29.95 -17.52
N ALA A 90 -7.01 -29.76 -16.35
CA ALA A 90 -6.50 -30.79 -15.47
C ALA A 90 -7.50 -31.04 -14.32
N GLY A 91 -7.23 -32.06 -13.51
CA GLY A 91 -8.08 -32.43 -12.38
C GLY A 91 -8.07 -31.39 -11.24
N SER A 92 -7.98 -31.87 -10.01
CA SER A 92 -8.02 -31.01 -8.82
C SER A 92 -6.72 -30.22 -8.61
N VAL A 93 -6.84 -29.13 -7.84
CA VAL A 93 -5.71 -28.35 -7.32
C VAL A 93 -4.75 -29.26 -6.54
N SER A 94 -3.44 -29.06 -6.70
CA SER A 94 -2.43 -29.81 -5.94
C SER A 94 -2.45 -29.42 -4.45
N ALA A 95 -1.92 -30.28 -3.58
CA ALA A 95 -1.87 -29.98 -2.14
C ALA A 95 -1.08 -28.70 -1.82
N ASP A 96 0.03 -28.45 -2.53
CA ASP A 96 0.87 -27.27 -2.31
C ASP A 96 0.16 -25.97 -2.73
N VAL A 97 -0.48 -25.97 -3.91
CA VAL A 97 -1.26 -24.82 -4.38
C VAL A 97 -2.49 -24.61 -3.51
N GLY A 98 -3.16 -25.69 -3.08
CA GLY A 98 -4.30 -25.62 -2.16
C GLY A 98 -3.92 -25.16 -0.74
N ALA A 99 -2.69 -25.41 -0.29
CA ALA A 99 -2.19 -24.88 0.97
C ALA A 99 -1.88 -23.38 0.89
N ARG A 100 -1.35 -22.91 -0.25
CA ARG A 100 -1.13 -21.48 -0.53
C ARG A 100 -2.45 -20.72 -0.74
N PHE A 101 -3.40 -21.34 -1.45
CA PHE A 101 -4.67 -20.72 -1.82
C PHE A 101 -5.88 -21.58 -1.42
N PRO A 102 -6.14 -21.77 -0.11
CA PRO A 102 -7.20 -22.68 0.38
C PRO A 102 -8.60 -22.28 -0.10
N GLN A 103 -8.85 -21.00 -0.32
CA GLN A 103 -10.11 -20.47 -0.86
C GLN A 103 -10.41 -20.92 -2.30
N TYR A 104 -9.41 -21.42 -3.04
CA TYR A 104 -9.53 -21.87 -4.43
C TYR A 104 -9.35 -23.39 -4.59
N ALA A 105 -9.33 -24.17 -3.50
CA ALA A 105 -9.07 -25.61 -3.53
C ALA A 105 -10.03 -26.41 -4.44
N GLU A 106 -11.27 -25.94 -4.60
CA GLU A 106 -12.31 -26.56 -5.44
C GLU A 106 -12.29 -26.06 -6.90
N TYR A 107 -11.33 -25.22 -7.28
CA TYR A 107 -11.26 -24.67 -8.64
C TYR A 107 -10.70 -25.72 -9.61
N THR A 108 -11.11 -25.63 -10.87
CA THR A 108 -10.54 -26.44 -11.95
C THR A 108 -9.17 -25.89 -12.32
N VAL A 109 -8.18 -26.77 -12.44
CA VAL A 109 -6.84 -26.39 -12.89
C VAL A 109 -6.80 -26.35 -14.42
N LEU A 110 -6.32 -25.25 -14.99
CA LEU A 110 -6.05 -25.08 -16.41
C LEU A 110 -4.53 -25.02 -16.61
N LYS A 111 -4.01 -25.92 -17.44
CA LYS A 111 -2.57 -26.02 -17.75
C LYS A 111 -2.22 -25.25 -19.01
N LEU A 112 -1.12 -24.50 -18.94
CA LEU A 112 -0.54 -23.84 -20.10
C LEU A 112 0.17 -24.85 -21.03
N PRO A 113 0.29 -24.54 -22.33
CA PRO A 113 1.16 -25.28 -23.24
C PRO A 113 2.62 -25.27 -22.75
N PRO A 114 3.41 -26.33 -23.05
CA PRO A 114 4.83 -26.34 -22.73
C PRO A 114 5.58 -25.26 -23.54
N GLY A 115 6.56 -24.62 -22.91
CA GLY A 115 7.44 -23.63 -23.56
C GLY A 115 6.88 -22.20 -23.65
N VAL A 116 5.76 -21.90 -22.98
CA VAL A 116 5.28 -20.53 -22.83
C VAL A 116 6.26 -19.71 -22.00
N ASP A 117 6.65 -18.55 -22.51
CA ASP A 117 7.44 -17.57 -21.77
C ASP A 117 6.53 -16.75 -20.86
N VAL A 118 6.30 -17.28 -19.64
CA VAL A 118 5.45 -16.63 -18.62
C VAL A 118 5.90 -15.20 -18.36
N ALA A 119 7.22 -14.94 -18.37
CA ALA A 119 7.76 -13.64 -18.03
C ALA A 119 7.43 -12.56 -19.06
N ALA A 120 7.29 -12.95 -20.33
CA ALA A 120 6.77 -12.08 -21.37
C ALA A 120 5.25 -11.89 -21.28
N VAL A 121 4.50 -12.98 -21.01
CA VAL A 121 3.03 -12.98 -21.05
C VAL A 121 2.41 -12.13 -19.94
N VAL A 122 2.96 -12.14 -18.72
CA VAL A 122 2.39 -11.39 -17.57
C VAL A 122 2.36 -9.86 -17.76
N ARG A 123 3.05 -9.33 -18.76
CA ARG A 123 3.08 -7.88 -19.10
C ARG A 123 1.96 -7.44 -20.04
N HIS A 124 1.15 -8.39 -20.52
CA HIS A 124 0.06 -8.15 -21.45
C HIS A 124 -1.25 -7.94 -20.68
N GLN A 125 -2.25 -7.36 -21.36
CA GLN A 125 -3.64 -7.60 -21.00
C GLN A 125 -3.94 -9.09 -21.18
N LEU A 126 -4.58 -9.73 -20.19
CA LEU A 126 -4.86 -11.16 -20.21
C LEU A 126 -6.34 -11.45 -19.96
N ALA A 127 -6.88 -12.40 -20.71
CA ALA A 127 -8.23 -12.89 -20.53
C ALA A 127 -8.34 -14.39 -20.82
N ILE A 128 -9.24 -15.08 -20.13
CA ILE A 128 -9.60 -16.47 -20.45
C ILE A 128 -10.96 -16.46 -21.11
N SER A 129 -11.08 -17.12 -22.27
CA SER A 129 -12.37 -17.48 -22.85
C SER A 129 -12.67 -18.96 -22.64
N VAL A 130 -13.92 -19.24 -22.32
CA VAL A 130 -14.48 -20.59 -22.17
C VAL A 130 -15.47 -20.80 -23.31
N LEU A 131 -15.30 -21.88 -24.07
CA LEU A 131 -16.14 -22.23 -25.21
C LEU A 131 -16.75 -23.62 -25.00
N ASN A 132 -17.90 -23.90 -25.61
CA ASN A 132 -18.47 -25.26 -25.64
C ASN A 132 -17.80 -26.12 -26.74
N GLU A 133 -18.26 -27.37 -26.90
CA GLU A 133 -17.74 -28.30 -27.92
C GLU A 133 -17.92 -27.78 -29.36
N ASP A 134 -18.97 -26.99 -29.61
CA ASP A 134 -19.29 -26.39 -30.90
C ASP A 134 -18.49 -25.09 -31.17
N GLY A 135 -17.70 -24.62 -30.20
CA GLY A 135 -16.90 -23.40 -30.29
C GLY A 135 -17.67 -22.11 -29.99
N GLU A 136 -18.86 -22.20 -29.39
CA GLU A 136 -19.66 -21.05 -28.98
C GLU A 136 -19.18 -20.52 -27.61
N PRO A 137 -19.16 -19.18 -27.40
CA PRO A 137 -18.74 -18.59 -26.12
C PRO A 137 -19.67 -18.96 -24.97
N VAL A 138 -19.09 -19.46 -23.88
CA VAL A 138 -19.77 -19.77 -22.62
C VAL A 138 -19.48 -18.72 -21.56
N ASP A 139 -18.23 -18.26 -21.45
CA ASP A 139 -17.80 -17.26 -20.47
C ASP A 139 -16.46 -16.61 -20.89
N ALA A 140 -16.18 -15.43 -20.36
CA ALA A 140 -14.88 -14.77 -20.49
C ALA A 140 -14.57 -13.92 -19.27
N MET A 141 -13.31 -13.90 -18.84
CA MET A 141 -12.89 -13.23 -17.61
C MET A 141 -11.44 -12.76 -17.66
N GLY A 142 -11.10 -11.74 -16.86
CA GLY A 142 -9.72 -11.34 -16.60
C GLY A 142 -8.97 -12.37 -15.73
N VAL A 143 -7.67 -12.15 -15.56
CA VAL A 143 -6.77 -13.05 -14.81
C VAL A 143 -6.07 -12.29 -13.67
N GLN A 144 -6.11 -12.83 -12.46
CA GLN A 144 -5.33 -12.34 -11.32
C GLN A 144 -3.94 -12.97 -11.34
N LEU A 145 -2.89 -12.18 -11.10
CA LEU A 145 -1.50 -12.58 -11.34
C LEU A 145 -0.67 -12.81 -10.08
N THR A 146 -1.15 -12.45 -8.88
CA THR A 146 -0.33 -12.52 -7.66
C THR A 146 0.41 -13.85 -7.48
N GLY A 147 -0.28 -14.98 -7.68
CA GLY A 147 0.33 -16.30 -7.48
C GLY A 147 1.48 -16.61 -8.43
N VAL A 148 1.31 -16.34 -9.74
CA VAL A 148 2.37 -16.56 -10.73
C VAL A 148 3.50 -15.53 -10.59
N LEU A 149 3.20 -14.31 -10.15
CA LEU A 149 4.22 -13.31 -9.87
C LEU A 149 5.13 -13.75 -8.73
N ASP A 150 4.58 -14.27 -7.64
CA ASP A 150 5.38 -14.84 -6.54
C ASP A 150 6.16 -16.08 -7.01
N ASP A 151 5.53 -16.96 -7.79
CA ASP A 151 6.15 -18.21 -8.25
C ASP A 151 7.34 -17.98 -9.21
N CYS A 152 7.31 -16.89 -10.00
CA CYS A 152 8.28 -16.63 -11.06
C CYS A 152 9.25 -15.47 -10.78
N PHE A 153 8.87 -14.52 -9.92
CA PHE A 153 9.57 -13.24 -9.74
C PHE A 153 9.83 -12.89 -8.28
N GLU A 154 9.78 -13.87 -7.37
CA GLU A 154 10.26 -13.66 -6.00
C GLU A 154 11.68 -13.09 -6.02
N TYR A 155 11.87 -12.00 -5.27
CA TYR A 155 13.12 -11.26 -5.25
C TYR A 155 13.49 -10.88 -3.82
N SER A 156 14.72 -11.20 -3.43
CA SER A 156 15.29 -10.93 -2.10
C SER A 156 16.52 -10.02 -2.15
N GLY A 157 16.80 -9.44 -3.33
CA GLY A 157 17.90 -8.50 -3.51
C GLY A 157 17.54 -7.06 -3.09
N PRO A 158 18.45 -6.09 -3.31
CA PRO A 158 18.22 -4.70 -2.94
C PRO A 158 17.08 -4.07 -3.75
N LEU A 159 16.28 -3.24 -3.08
CA LEU A 159 15.21 -2.40 -3.64
C LEU A 159 15.33 -0.96 -3.11
N GLY A 160 14.83 -0.02 -3.89
CA GLY A 160 15.00 1.42 -3.64
C GLY A 160 16.36 1.95 -4.08
N ALA A 161 16.68 3.17 -3.64
CA ALA A 161 17.97 3.79 -3.88
C ALA A 161 19.01 3.36 -2.83
N ALA A 162 20.11 2.77 -3.29
CA ALA A 162 21.27 2.43 -2.49
C ALA A 162 22.47 3.31 -2.88
N LEU A 163 23.05 4.00 -1.89
CA LEU A 163 24.32 4.72 -2.07
C LEU A 163 25.47 3.78 -1.73
N CYS A 164 26.35 3.56 -2.71
CA CYS A 164 27.60 2.83 -2.51
C CYS A 164 28.81 3.76 -2.74
N ARG A 165 30.03 3.27 -2.46
CA ARG A 165 31.25 4.07 -2.70
C ARG A 165 31.47 4.40 -4.17
N GLU A 166 30.92 3.58 -5.05
CA GLU A 166 31.15 3.63 -6.49
C GLU A 166 30.06 4.44 -7.23
N GLY A 167 28.92 4.72 -6.58
CA GLY A 167 27.82 5.45 -7.18
C GLY A 167 26.49 5.25 -6.45
N VAL A 168 25.40 5.39 -7.20
CA VAL A 168 24.04 5.13 -6.75
C VAL A 168 23.46 4.02 -7.62
N GLU A 169 22.85 3.03 -6.98
CA GLU A 169 22.09 1.97 -7.64
C GLU A 169 20.63 2.08 -7.20
N ILE A 170 19.72 2.01 -8.16
CA ILE A 170 18.27 2.16 -7.92
C ILE A 170 17.58 0.94 -8.51
N HIS A 171 16.77 0.26 -7.70
CA HIS A 171 16.08 -0.97 -8.06
C HIS A 171 14.59 -0.90 -7.76
N LEU A 172 13.76 -1.32 -8.72
CA LEU A 172 12.30 -1.35 -8.63
C LEU A 172 11.78 -2.72 -9.06
N TRP A 173 11.07 -3.42 -8.18
CA TRP A 173 10.34 -4.62 -8.53
C TRP A 173 9.05 -4.23 -9.25
N ALA A 174 8.95 -4.55 -10.54
CA ALA A 174 7.78 -4.25 -11.38
C ALA A 174 7.68 -5.26 -12.56
N PRO A 175 7.41 -6.55 -12.27
CA PRO A 175 7.49 -7.62 -13.26
C PRO A 175 6.45 -7.52 -14.38
N THR A 176 5.29 -6.89 -14.15
CA THR A 176 4.28 -6.67 -15.20
C THR A 176 4.49 -5.40 -16.01
N ALA A 177 5.42 -4.52 -15.60
CA ALA A 177 5.72 -3.32 -16.35
C ALA A 177 6.27 -3.65 -17.75
N GLN A 178 5.86 -2.87 -18.73
CA GLN A 178 6.35 -2.92 -20.10
C GLN A 178 7.60 -2.07 -20.26
N ARG A 179 7.64 -0.91 -19.60
CA ARG A 179 8.80 -0.01 -19.56
C ARG A 179 8.87 0.71 -18.23
N VAL A 180 10.09 0.91 -17.74
CA VAL A 180 10.36 1.80 -16.61
C VAL A 180 11.47 2.78 -16.99
N SER A 181 11.26 4.05 -16.68
CA SER A 181 12.28 5.10 -16.77
C SER A 181 12.41 5.82 -15.44
N LEU A 182 13.63 6.19 -15.07
CA LEU A 182 13.93 7.03 -13.92
C LEU A 182 13.91 8.49 -14.36
N LEU A 183 13.00 9.28 -13.80
CA LEU A 183 12.94 10.74 -13.97
C LEU A 183 13.73 11.38 -12.84
N ARG A 184 14.88 11.98 -13.14
CA ARG A 184 15.72 12.68 -12.15
C ARG A 184 15.39 14.17 -12.09
N TYR A 185 15.45 14.71 -10.89
CA TYR A 185 15.24 16.13 -10.59
C TYR A 185 16.38 16.66 -9.72
N ALA A 186 16.79 17.90 -9.98
CA ALA A 186 17.83 18.55 -9.18
C ALA A 186 17.30 19.06 -7.82
N SER A 187 16.00 19.36 -7.74
CA SER A 187 15.36 20.00 -6.59
C SER A 187 14.06 19.29 -6.18
N ALA A 188 13.62 19.57 -4.94
CA ALA A 188 12.35 19.09 -4.40
C ALA A 188 11.13 19.70 -5.10
N VAL A 189 11.28 20.91 -5.66
CA VAL A 189 10.21 21.70 -6.28
C VAL A 189 10.51 22.02 -7.75
N GLY A 190 9.47 22.44 -8.49
CA GLY A 190 9.53 22.83 -9.91
C GLY A 190 9.49 21.64 -10.86
N ASP A 191 9.06 21.81 -12.11
CA ASP A 191 8.68 20.67 -12.99
C ASP A 191 9.80 20.13 -13.89
N ASP A 192 10.99 20.74 -13.84
CA ASP A 192 12.05 20.41 -14.78
C ASP A 192 12.71 19.06 -14.46
N VAL A 193 12.43 18.07 -15.31
CA VAL A 193 13.18 16.80 -15.35
C VAL A 193 14.59 17.10 -15.83
N ALA A 194 15.57 16.91 -14.95
CA ALA A 194 16.98 17.09 -15.28
C ALA A 194 17.48 16.01 -16.23
N GLU A 195 17.01 14.77 -16.05
CA GLU A 195 17.43 13.62 -16.86
C GLU A 195 16.35 12.53 -16.84
N THR A 196 16.11 11.89 -17.98
CA THR A 196 15.26 10.68 -18.08
C THR A 196 16.13 9.50 -18.48
N ILE A 197 16.14 8.46 -17.65
CA ILE A 197 17.03 7.32 -17.80
C ILE A 197 16.20 6.04 -17.98
N PRO A 198 16.25 5.38 -19.14
CA PRO A 198 15.64 4.06 -19.29
C PRO A 198 16.27 3.07 -18.31
N MET A 199 15.44 2.31 -17.58
CA MET A 199 15.92 1.29 -16.65
C MET A 199 16.09 -0.05 -17.37
N ALA A 200 17.07 -0.84 -16.94
CA ALA A 200 17.30 -2.19 -17.45
C ALA A 200 16.55 -3.20 -16.60
N GLU A 201 15.82 -4.12 -17.23
CA GLU A 201 15.05 -5.15 -16.54
C GLU A 201 15.78 -6.49 -16.53
N GLU A 202 15.79 -7.13 -15.37
CA GLU A 202 16.26 -8.50 -15.16
C GLU A 202 15.39 -9.18 -14.10
N ALA A 203 14.77 -10.31 -14.46
CA ALA A 203 13.96 -11.13 -13.57
C ALA A 203 12.88 -10.36 -12.77
N GLY A 204 12.18 -9.45 -13.44
CA GLY A 204 11.10 -8.63 -12.86
C GLY A 204 11.57 -7.38 -12.12
N VAL A 205 12.88 -7.17 -12.00
CA VAL A 205 13.47 -6.00 -11.33
C VAL A 205 14.09 -5.06 -12.36
N TRP A 206 13.65 -3.81 -12.32
CA TRP A 206 14.17 -2.71 -13.11
C TRP A 206 15.29 -2.03 -12.34
N SER A 207 16.41 -1.73 -13.00
CA SER A 207 17.56 -1.10 -12.38
C SER A 207 18.14 0.06 -13.18
N ALA A 208 18.66 1.06 -12.47
CA ALA A 208 19.49 2.13 -13.01
C ALA A 208 20.70 2.36 -12.10
N LYS A 209 21.81 2.77 -12.72
CA LYS A 209 23.05 3.13 -12.01
C LYS A 209 23.48 4.53 -12.39
N GLY A 210 24.02 5.26 -11.43
CA GLY A 210 24.50 6.62 -11.63
C GLY A 210 25.68 7.00 -10.75
N PRO A 211 26.30 8.16 -11.03
CA PRO A 211 27.42 8.66 -10.23
C PRO A 211 26.99 9.04 -8.81
N VAL A 212 27.95 9.06 -7.88
CA VAL A 212 27.75 9.52 -6.49
C VAL A 212 27.16 10.94 -6.39
N ALA A 213 27.34 11.77 -7.42
CA ALA A 213 26.76 13.11 -7.52
C ALA A 213 25.22 13.12 -7.56
N TRP A 214 24.57 11.96 -7.73
CA TRP A 214 23.13 11.83 -7.57
C TRP A 214 22.68 11.86 -6.11
N ALA A 215 23.57 11.65 -5.14
CA ALA A 215 23.21 11.74 -3.72
C ALA A 215 22.58 13.10 -3.38
N GLY A 216 21.48 13.07 -2.63
CA GLY A 216 20.72 14.26 -2.19
C GLY A 216 19.74 14.83 -3.22
N SER A 217 19.83 14.42 -4.48
CA SER A 217 18.87 14.81 -5.52
C SER A 217 17.63 13.91 -5.53
N TYR A 218 16.67 14.21 -6.41
CA TYR A 218 15.33 13.62 -6.37
C TYR A 218 15.03 12.78 -7.62
N TYR A 219 14.10 11.85 -7.51
CA TYR A 219 13.60 11.07 -8.63
C TYR A 219 12.13 10.62 -8.46
N GLN A 220 11.56 10.22 -9.59
CA GLN A 220 10.34 9.44 -9.71
C GLN A 220 10.55 8.35 -10.76
N TYR A 221 9.73 7.31 -10.72
CA TYR A 221 9.60 6.34 -11.80
C TYR A 221 8.49 6.77 -12.76
N GLN A 222 8.77 6.66 -14.05
CA GLN A 222 7.73 6.63 -15.08
C GLN A 222 7.54 5.18 -15.50
N VAL A 223 6.37 4.60 -15.21
CA VAL A 223 6.06 3.19 -15.45
C VAL A 223 4.99 3.09 -16.53
N GLU A 224 5.25 2.32 -17.59
CA GLU A 224 4.24 1.88 -18.56
C GLU A 224 3.82 0.46 -18.21
N VAL A 225 2.56 0.25 -17.81
CA VAL A 225 2.08 -1.04 -17.29
C VAL A 225 0.60 -1.26 -17.63
N TYR A 226 0.21 -2.52 -17.87
CA TYR A 226 -1.20 -2.85 -18.03
C TYR A 226 -1.94 -2.75 -16.69
N CYS A 227 -3.08 -2.06 -16.72
CA CYS A 227 -3.89 -1.74 -15.57
C CYS A 227 -5.24 -2.48 -15.62
N PRO A 228 -5.46 -3.50 -14.77
CA PRO A 228 -6.68 -4.33 -14.83
C PRO A 228 -8.00 -3.59 -14.59
N TRP A 229 -7.98 -2.44 -13.89
CA TRP A 229 -9.20 -1.65 -13.60
C TRP A 229 -9.53 -0.62 -14.69
N THR A 230 -8.55 -0.12 -15.44
CA THR A 230 -8.82 0.75 -16.60
C THR A 230 -8.88 -0.04 -17.90
N LEU A 231 -8.44 -1.30 -17.89
CA LEU A 231 -8.26 -2.17 -19.05
C LEU A 231 -7.35 -1.56 -20.13
N ARG A 232 -6.38 -0.73 -19.73
CA ARG A 232 -5.46 -0.04 -20.64
C ARG A 232 -4.02 -0.23 -20.18
N VAL A 233 -3.08 -0.03 -21.09
CA VAL A 233 -1.70 0.26 -20.72
C VAL A 233 -1.63 1.71 -20.28
N GLU A 234 -1.39 1.92 -18.99
CA GLU A 234 -1.28 3.24 -18.38
C GLU A 234 0.19 3.65 -18.30
N ARG A 235 0.42 4.96 -18.39
CA ARG A 235 1.69 5.56 -18.04
C ARG A 235 1.53 6.33 -16.74
N SER A 236 2.09 5.81 -15.65
CA SER A 236 2.08 6.43 -14.33
C SER A 236 3.41 7.11 -14.04
N ILE A 237 3.36 8.17 -13.24
CA ILE A 237 4.53 8.73 -12.55
C ILE A 237 4.33 8.43 -11.07
N SER A 238 5.34 7.83 -10.45
CA SER A 238 5.26 7.31 -9.09
C SER A 238 6.56 7.53 -8.34
N THR A 239 6.46 7.78 -7.04
CA THR A 239 7.58 7.75 -6.11
C THR A 239 7.96 6.32 -5.73
N ASP A 240 9.15 6.16 -5.17
CA ASP A 240 9.66 4.85 -4.80
C ASP A 240 8.92 4.27 -3.57
N PRO A 241 8.33 3.07 -3.66
CA PRO A 241 7.80 2.36 -2.49
C PRO A 241 8.83 2.18 -1.35
N TYR A 242 10.11 2.13 -1.71
CA TYR A 242 11.25 1.98 -0.82
C TYR A 242 11.92 3.33 -0.50
N SER A 243 11.19 4.44 -0.64
CA SER A 243 11.66 5.77 -0.24
C SER A 243 12.19 5.78 1.20
N ARG A 244 13.22 6.60 1.43
CA ARG A 244 13.81 6.87 2.76
C ARG A 244 13.79 8.35 3.12
N SER A 245 13.53 9.21 2.13
CA SER A 245 13.35 10.65 2.24
C SER A 245 12.53 11.11 1.03
N LEU A 246 11.79 12.20 1.19
CA LEU A 246 10.82 12.70 0.20
C LEU A 246 10.92 14.23 0.09
N SER A 247 10.49 14.79 -1.03
CA SER A 247 10.00 16.17 -1.06
C SER A 247 8.63 16.25 -0.37
N ALA A 248 8.13 17.45 -0.14
CA ALA A 248 6.83 17.57 0.51
C ALA A 248 5.70 16.84 -0.24
N ASN A 249 4.72 16.36 0.52
CA ASN A 249 3.53 15.62 0.06
C ASN A 249 3.85 14.35 -0.75
N GLY A 250 5.04 13.77 -0.52
CA GLY A 250 5.50 12.63 -1.29
C GLY A 250 5.66 12.92 -2.78
N GLY A 251 5.87 14.18 -3.17
CA GLY A 251 5.94 14.57 -4.58
C GLY A 251 7.12 13.93 -5.33
N ARG A 252 8.23 13.63 -4.64
CA ARG A 252 9.45 13.02 -5.20
C ARG A 252 10.18 12.21 -4.15
N THR A 253 10.83 11.13 -4.57
CA THR A 253 11.78 10.40 -3.73
C THR A 253 13.13 11.10 -3.74
N GLN A 254 13.74 11.27 -2.58
CA GLN A 254 15.11 11.75 -2.48
C GLN A 254 16.10 10.58 -2.35
N ILE A 255 17.20 10.65 -3.09
CA ILE A 255 18.32 9.71 -2.99
C ILE A 255 19.10 10.03 -1.71
N ALA A 256 18.84 9.30 -0.63
CA ALA A 256 19.48 9.49 0.66
C ALA A 256 19.81 8.15 1.32
N SER A 257 20.94 8.07 2.01
CA SER A 257 21.29 6.91 2.84
C SER A 257 21.11 7.25 4.32
N LEU A 258 20.28 6.46 5.01
CA LEU A 258 20.06 6.62 6.45
C LEU A 258 21.33 6.38 7.30
N ASP A 259 22.39 5.81 6.72
CA ASP A 259 23.66 5.59 7.40
C ASP A 259 24.59 6.81 7.42
N GLU A 260 24.27 7.84 6.64
CA GLU A 260 25.05 9.06 6.58
C GLU A 260 25.12 9.75 7.95
N ALA A 261 26.33 10.19 8.33
CA ALA A 261 26.56 10.86 9.60
C ALA A 261 25.75 12.17 9.74
N ALA A 262 25.50 12.87 8.63
CA ALA A 262 24.70 14.08 8.62
C ALA A 262 23.23 13.84 9.02
N LEU A 263 22.73 12.61 8.82
CA LEU A 263 21.35 12.24 9.16
C LEU A 263 21.21 11.68 10.57
N LYS A 264 22.29 11.67 11.35
CA LYS A 264 22.35 11.06 12.68
C LYS A 264 22.57 12.15 13.74
N PRO A 265 21.65 12.32 14.71
CA PRO A 265 21.93 13.23 15.83
C PRO A 265 23.15 12.73 16.62
N LYS A 266 23.84 13.66 17.30
CA LYS A 266 25.06 13.32 18.06
C LYS A 266 24.80 12.16 19.03
N GLY A 267 25.65 11.13 18.95
CA GLY A 267 25.53 9.93 19.79
C GLY A 267 24.44 8.94 19.37
N TRP A 268 23.82 9.11 18.19
CA TRP A 268 22.81 8.19 17.64
C TRP A 268 23.30 6.75 17.60
N ASP A 269 24.52 6.52 17.10
CA ASP A 269 25.04 5.16 16.94
C ASP A 269 25.19 4.42 18.28
N ALA A 270 25.44 5.16 19.37
CA ALA A 270 25.56 4.61 20.73
C ALA A 270 24.22 4.39 21.45
N LEU A 271 23.09 4.89 20.91
CA LEU A 271 21.78 4.86 21.58
C LEU A 271 21.30 3.45 21.97
N GLY A 272 21.72 2.42 21.24
CA GLY A 272 21.35 1.02 21.51
C GLY A 272 21.81 0.54 22.89
N HIS A 273 22.92 1.10 23.41
CA HIS A 273 23.42 0.80 24.75
C HIS A 273 22.73 1.63 25.85
N SER A 274 21.86 2.56 25.48
CA SER A 274 21.19 3.49 26.39
C SER A 274 19.68 3.27 26.47
N LYS A 275 19.16 2.17 25.90
CA LYS A 275 17.74 1.83 26.06
C LYS A 275 17.43 1.49 27.53
N PRO A 276 16.34 2.01 28.13
CA PRO A 276 15.91 1.62 29.47
C PRO A 276 15.81 0.10 29.60
N ALA A 277 16.19 -0.47 30.74
CA ALA A 277 16.11 -1.93 30.94
C ALA A 277 14.65 -2.43 30.84
N LEU A 278 14.47 -3.62 30.28
CA LEU A 278 13.19 -4.33 30.24
C LEU A 278 13.48 -5.79 30.59
N GLU A 279 13.08 -6.24 31.78
CA GLU A 279 13.40 -7.59 32.27
C GLU A 279 12.43 -8.62 31.68
N ALA A 280 11.14 -8.30 31.66
CA ALA A 280 10.11 -9.12 31.05
C ALA A 280 9.08 -8.27 30.29
N PHE A 281 8.44 -8.86 29.27
CA PHE A 281 7.35 -8.19 28.55
C PHE A 281 6.13 -7.89 29.43
N THR A 282 5.96 -8.59 30.56
CA THR A 282 4.92 -8.29 31.55
C THR A 282 5.14 -6.97 32.28
N ASP A 283 6.33 -6.37 32.16
CA ASP A 283 6.66 -5.07 32.76
C ASP A 283 6.27 -3.89 31.85
N ILE A 284 5.72 -4.19 30.66
CA ILE A 284 5.30 -3.16 29.70
C ILE A 284 4.06 -2.42 30.22
N THR A 285 4.17 -1.10 30.18
CA THR A 285 3.13 -0.11 30.45
C THR A 285 3.16 0.90 29.29
N LEU A 286 2.02 1.09 28.63
CA LEU A 286 1.90 1.84 27.38
C LEU A 286 1.17 3.15 27.58
N TYR A 287 1.71 4.21 26.97
CA TYR A 287 1.06 5.50 26.83
C TYR A 287 0.91 5.82 25.34
N GLU A 288 -0.31 5.77 24.83
CA GLU A 288 -0.61 6.13 23.45
C GLU A 288 -0.63 7.65 23.29
N LEU A 289 0.09 8.15 22.29
CA LEU A 289 0.34 9.56 22.09
C LEU A 289 0.38 9.91 20.60
N HIS A 290 -0.28 11.01 20.25
CA HIS A 290 -0.20 11.64 18.94
C HIS A 290 0.80 12.81 18.96
N ILE A 291 1.61 12.96 17.90
CA ILE A 291 2.68 13.97 17.83
C ILE A 291 2.11 15.40 17.90
N ARG A 292 1.00 15.65 17.20
CA ARG A 292 0.34 16.96 17.26
C ARG A 292 -0.28 17.23 18.62
N ASP A 293 -1.03 16.27 19.17
CA ASP A 293 -1.71 16.41 20.47
C ASP A 293 -0.74 16.69 21.60
N PHE A 294 0.47 16.12 21.51
CA PHE A 294 1.53 16.30 22.51
C PHE A 294 1.87 17.78 22.77
N SER A 295 1.81 18.63 21.75
CA SER A 295 2.42 19.97 21.82
C SER A 295 1.71 21.08 21.07
N ALA A 296 0.64 20.81 20.31
CA ALA A 296 -0.06 21.83 19.52
C ALA A 296 -0.51 23.04 20.35
N LEU A 297 -0.88 22.81 21.62
CA LEU A 297 -1.34 23.84 22.57
C LEU A 297 -0.32 24.13 23.68
N ASP A 298 0.92 23.64 23.59
CA ASP A 298 1.94 23.86 24.63
C ASP A 298 2.58 25.25 24.47
N ASP A 299 2.10 26.20 25.28
CA ASP A 299 2.55 27.59 25.26
C ASP A 299 3.99 27.80 25.78
N SER A 300 4.57 26.77 26.41
CA SER A 300 5.98 26.77 26.80
C SER A 300 6.93 26.59 25.62
N LEU A 301 6.40 26.23 24.44
CA LEU A 301 7.15 26.08 23.19
C LEU A 301 6.94 27.27 22.24
N PRO A 302 7.96 27.60 21.42
CA PRO A 302 7.77 28.45 20.25
C PRO A 302 6.72 27.87 19.30
N GLU A 303 5.94 28.74 18.66
CA GLU A 303 4.85 28.34 17.74
C GLU A 303 5.33 27.36 16.65
N ALA A 304 6.50 27.62 16.05
CA ALA A 304 7.08 26.77 15.01
C ALA A 304 7.45 25.35 15.47
N ALA A 305 7.60 25.11 16.78
CA ALA A 305 7.90 23.78 17.33
C ALA A 305 6.63 23.00 17.71
N ARG A 306 5.48 23.67 17.86
CA ARG A 306 4.24 23.04 18.31
C ARG A 306 3.70 22.06 17.26
N GLY A 307 3.37 20.86 17.74
CA GLY A 307 2.88 19.76 16.91
C GLY A 307 3.92 19.11 15.99
N THR A 308 5.21 19.28 16.29
CA THR A 308 6.33 18.74 15.49
C THR A 308 7.17 17.74 16.29
N TYR A 309 8.04 16.99 15.61
CA TYR A 309 9.04 16.13 16.27
C TYR A 309 9.94 16.92 17.23
N SER A 310 10.26 18.17 16.90
CA SER A 310 11.16 19.02 17.68
C SER A 310 10.61 19.35 19.08
N ALA A 311 9.29 19.29 19.29
CA ALA A 311 8.67 19.53 20.60
C ALA A 311 9.16 18.55 21.68
N PHE A 312 9.46 17.31 21.30
CA PHE A 312 10.00 16.28 22.22
C PHE A 312 11.45 16.56 22.62
N CYS A 313 12.12 17.49 21.92
CA CYS A 313 13.52 17.80 22.13
C CYS A 313 13.75 18.94 23.12
N ASP A 314 12.71 19.66 23.52
CA ASP A 314 12.82 20.79 24.44
C ASP A 314 12.48 20.38 25.88
N PRO A 315 13.46 20.39 26.82
CA PRO A 315 13.20 20.09 28.23
C PRO A 315 12.30 21.13 28.91
N ALA A 316 12.12 22.31 28.32
CA ALA A 316 11.18 23.33 28.79
C ALA A 316 9.74 23.05 28.35
N ALA A 317 9.49 22.10 27.44
CA ALA A 317 8.14 21.68 27.08
C ALA A 317 7.40 21.09 28.30
N SER A 318 6.15 21.51 28.49
CA SER A 318 5.28 20.96 29.53
C SER A 318 4.98 19.49 29.26
N GLY A 319 4.81 19.12 27.99
CA GLY A 319 4.65 17.73 27.57
C GLY A 319 5.83 16.85 27.96
N VAL A 320 7.07 17.31 27.76
CA VAL A 320 8.28 16.56 28.11
C VAL A 320 8.37 16.34 29.62
N ARG A 321 8.17 17.39 30.43
CA ARG A 321 8.15 17.25 31.89
C ARG A 321 7.07 16.29 32.38
N HIS A 322 5.90 16.31 31.74
CA HIS A 322 4.81 15.39 32.07
C HIS A 322 5.20 13.94 31.79
N LEU A 323 5.75 13.65 30.61
CA LEU A 323 6.22 12.31 30.24
C LEU A 323 7.35 11.83 31.16
N GLN A 324 8.29 12.70 31.55
CA GLN A 324 9.31 12.38 32.55
C GLN A 324 8.70 12.01 33.91
N GLY A 325 7.64 12.72 34.33
CA GLY A 325 6.89 12.39 35.54
C GLY A 325 6.22 11.01 35.45
N LEU A 326 5.62 10.68 34.31
CA LEU A 326 5.04 9.35 34.06
C LEU A 326 6.10 8.25 34.04
N ALA A 327 7.24 8.51 33.39
CA ALA A 327 8.39 7.60 33.37
C ALA A 327 8.90 7.32 34.79
N ALA A 328 9.07 8.35 35.61
CA ALA A 328 9.45 8.22 37.01
C ALA A 328 8.41 7.44 37.85
N ALA A 329 7.14 7.45 37.44
CA ALA A 329 6.07 6.67 38.06
C ALA A 329 5.98 5.21 37.56
N GLY A 330 6.79 4.80 36.59
CA GLY A 330 6.84 3.44 36.06
C GLY A 330 6.23 3.26 34.67
N LEU A 331 5.94 4.35 33.94
CA LEU A 331 5.71 4.24 32.50
C LEU A 331 6.98 3.71 31.83
N SER A 332 6.85 2.71 30.96
CA SER A 332 7.98 2.07 30.28
C SER A 332 8.01 2.32 28.78
N HIS A 333 6.85 2.60 28.16
CA HIS A 333 6.73 2.77 26.71
C HIS A 333 5.78 3.91 26.32
N VAL A 334 6.17 4.70 25.32
CA VAL A 334 5.25 5.56 24.55
C VAL A 334 4.95 4.87 23.21
N HIS A 335 3.67 4.78 22.89
CA HIS A 335 3.16 4.32 21.60
C HIS A 335 2.75 5.53 20.77
N LEU A 336 3.51 5.79 19.70
CA LEU A 336 3.17 6.87 18.77
C LEU A 336 2.12 6.39 17.78
N LEU A 337 1.06 7.20 17.61
CA LEU A 337 0.18 7.14 16.44
C LEU A 337 0.99 7.27 15.13
N PRO A 338 0.38 7.00 13.95
CA PRO A 338 1.05 7.06 12.66
C PRO A 338 2.02 8.24 12.51
N SER A 339 3.24 7.88 12.14
CA SER A 339 4.38 8.80 11.94
C SER A 339 5.26 8.34 10.78
N TYR A 340 4.72 7.46 9.93
CA TYR A 340 5.16 7.31 8.54
C TYR A 340 4.45 8.39 7.69
N ASP A 341 4.91 8.62 6.48
CA ASP A 341 4.29 9.52 5.50
C ASP A 341 2.87 9.04 5.11
N PHE A 342 1.86 9.85 5.43
CA PHE A 342 0.44 9.60 5.18
C PHE A 342 -0.17 10.72 4.31
N GLY A 343 -1.34 10.46 3.70
CA GLY A 343 -1.86 11.29 2.60
C GLY A 343 -2.83 12.41 2.99
N SER A 344 -3.32 12.41 4.22
CA SER A 344 -4.48 13.21 4.65
C SER A 344 -4.16 14.59 5.24
N VAL A 345 -2.88 14.94 5.39
CA VAL A 345 -2.44 16.26 5.84
C VAL A 345 -1.43 16.81 4.85
N ASP A 346 -1.67 18.04 4.37
CA ASP A 346 -0.69 18.76 3.56
C ASP A 346 0.56 19.07 4.40
N GLU A 347 1.73 18.63 3.97
CA GLU A 347 3.00 18.85 4.67
C GLU A 347 3.44 20.33 4.62
N ARG A 348 2.81 21.16 3.77
CA ARG A 348 3.03 22.60 3.67
C ARG A 348 2.20 23.38 4.70
N LYS A 349 2.84 23.77 5.80
CA LYS A 349 2.16 24.46 6.92
C LYS A 349 1.51 25.80 6.55
N ASP A 350 1.94 26.45 5.48
CA ASP A 350 1.35 27.70 4.98
C ASP A 350 0.00 27.49 4.27
N THR A 351 -0.37 26.26 3.96
CA THR A 351 -1.70 25.92 3.42
C THR A 351 -2.73 25.62 4.50
N TRP A 352 -2.28 25.43 5.76
CA TRP A 352 -3.13 25.09 6.89
C TRP A 352 -4.09 26.23 7.24
N ARG A 353 -5.29 25.84 7.67
CA ARG A 353 -6.35 26.74 8.12
C ARG A 353 -6.76 26.43 9.54
N ASP A 354 -7.01 27.48 10.30
CA ASP A 354 -7.63 27.41 11.62
C ASP A 354 -9.15 27.66 11.51
N PRO A 355 -9.94 27.10 12.44
CA PRO A 355 -11.38 27.38 12.48
C PRO A 355 -11.65 28.86 12.74
N GLU A 356 -12.60 29.45 12.02
CA GLU A 356 -12.96 30.85 12.17
C GLU A 356 -13.75 31.12 13.47
N GLY A 357 -13.49 32.27 14.10
CA GLY A 357 -14.23 32.77 15.26
C GLY A 357 -13.63 32.41 16.62
N ASP A 358 -14.24 32.93 17.69
CA ASP A 358 -13.88 32.56 19.07
C ASP A 358 -14.70 31.34 19.50
N LEU A 359 -14.15 30.16 19.27
CA LEU A 359 -14.80 28.89 19.62
C LEU A 359 -15.06 28.77 21.13
N GLY A 360 -14.27 29.45 21.98
CA GLY A 360 -14.43 29.46 23.43
C GLY A 360 -15.63 30.29 23.91
N ALA A 361 -16.11 31.23 23.09
CA ALA A 361 -17.28 32.04 23.37
C ALA A 361 -18.60 31.42 22.89
N MET A 362 -18.54 30.33 22.12
CA MET A 362 -19.73 29.64 21.58
C MET A 362 -20.44 28.80 22.66
N ASP A 363 -21.73 28.50 22.46
CA ASP A 363 -22.51 27.65 23.38
C ASP A 363 -21.94 26.23 23.42
N CYS A 364 -21.68 25.70 24.62
CA CYS A 364 -21.10 24.37 24.79
C CYS A 364 -22.01 23.22 24.32
N ALA A 365 -23.33 23.45 24.26
CA ALA A 365 -24.29 22.50 23.68
C ALA A 365 -24.57 22.74 22.19
N GLY A 366 -23.96 23.79 21.63
CA GLY A 366 -24.13 24.23 20.26
C GLY A 366 -23.51 23.31 19.21
N ARG A 367 -23.77 23.63 17.95
CA ARG A 367 -23.17 22.96 16.78
C ARG A 367 -22.17 23.86 16.07
N GLU A 368 -21.98 25.09 16.54
CA GLU A 368 -21.13 26.08 15.90
C GLU A 368 -19.65 25.65 15.91
N GLN A 369 -19.14 25.09 17.01
CA GLN A 369 -17.74 24.65 17.11
C GLN A 369 -17.43 23.52 16.12
N GLN A 370 -18.26 22.47 16.09
CA GLN A 370 -18.06 21.36 15.16
C GLN A 370 -18.29 21.79 13.70
N ALA A 371 -19.12 22.80 13.45
CA ALA A 371 -19.32 23.34 12.11
C ALA A 371 -18.08 24.13 11.65
N ALA A 372 -17.50 24.94 12.54
CA ALA A 372 -16.27 25.68 12.27
C ALA A 372 -15.09 24.73 12.01
N VAL A 373 -14.91 23.70 12.83
CA VAL A 373 -13.87 22.67 12.63
C VAL A 373 -14.15 21.84 11.37
N GLY A 374 -15.39 21.37 11.18
CA GLY A 374 -15.77 20.58 10.02
C GLY A 374 -15.63 21.32 8.68
N ALA A 375 -15.68 22.65 8.68
CA ALA A 375 -15.43 23.47 7.49
C ALA A 375 -13.96 23.48 7.04
N ILE A 376 -13.02 23.18 7.94
CA ILE A 376 -11.57 23.20 7.69
C ILE A 376 -10.89 21.84 7.83
N GLN A 377 -11.60 20.77 8.23
CA GLN A 377 -11.03 19.45 8.53
C GLN A 377 -10.20 18.77 7.42
N ASN A 378 -10.30 19.24 6.17
CA ASN A 378 -9.51 18.74 5.02
C ASN A 378 -8.36 19.70 4.64
N CYS A 379 -8.17 20.77 5.41
CA CYS A 379 -7.23 21.86 5.14
C CYS A 379 -6.53 22.30 6.43
N ASP A 380 -6.62 21.54 7.52
CA ASP A 380 -5.90 21.80 8.76
C ASP A 380 -4.67 20.91 8.88
N GLY A 381 -3.90 21.09 9.95
CA GLY A 381 -2.72 20.27 10.21
C GLY A 381 -3.01 18.97 10.99
N PHE A 382 -4.24 18.46 11.00
CA PHE A 382 -4.67 17.38 11.90
C PHE A 382 -5.29 16.18 11.16
N ASN A 383 -4.63 15.04 11.29
CA ASN A 383 -5.23 13.72 11.10
C ASN A 383 -4.54 12.73 12.05
N TRP A 384 -5.15 11.58 12.30
CA TRP A 384 -4.47 10.50 13.00
C TRP A 384 -3.42 9.79 12.11
N GLY A 385 -3.56 9.86 10.78
CA GLY A 385 -2.57 9.34 9.83
C GLY A 385 -2.70 7.86 9.47
N TYR A 386 -3.87 7.25 9.69
CA TYR A 386 -4.17 5.86 9.31
C TYR A 386 -4.49 5.73 7.80
N ASP A 387 -3.65 6.34 6.96
CA ASP A 387 -3.82 6.45 5.51
C ASP A 387 -2.44 6.51 4.83
N PRO A 388 -1.68 5.40 4.89
CA PRO A 388 -0.27 5.37 4.51
C PRO A 388 -0.07 5.65 3.01
N VAL A 389 1.02 6.37 2.71
CA VAL A 389 1.52 6.57 1.35
C VAL A 389 2.93 5.99 1.21
N HIS A 390 3.85 6.34 2.11
CA HIS A 390 5.20 5.75 2.17
C HIS A 390 5.54 5.22 3.56
N TYR A 391 5.53 3.89 3.70
CA TYR A 391 5.79 3.22 4.98
C TYR A 391 7.17 3.54 5.58
N GLY A 392 8.18 3.78 4.74
CA GLY A 392 9.59 3.90 5.16
C GLY A 392 10.09 5.31 5.47
N VAL A 393 9.23 6.34 5.42
CA VAL A 393 9.62 7.75 5.55
C VAL A 393 8.87 8.40 6.71
N PRO A 394 9.51 9.20 7.59
CA PRO A 394 8.77 9.99 8.58
C PRO A 394 7.82 10.98 7.90
N ASP A 395 6.67 11.23 8.51
CA ASP A 395 5.74 12.23 8.00
C ASP A 395 6.37 13.64 8.03
N GLY A 396 6.25 14.39 6.94
CA GLY A 396 6.84 15.72 6.80
C GLY A 396 5.99 16.83 7.43
N SER A 397 4.69 16.61 7.66
CA SER A 397 3.83 17.59 8.35
C SER A 397 4.32 17.84 9.78
N TYR A 398 4.94 16.84 10.41
CA TYR A 398 5.55 16.94 11.74
C TYR A 398 7.02 17.43 11.73
N ALA A 399 7.62 17.68 10.56
CA ALA A 399 8.99 18.19 10.44
C ALA A 399 9.02 19.73 10.32
N SER A 400 10.15 20.36 10.65
CA SER A 400 10.30 21.81 10.43
C SER A 400 10.38 22.18 8.94
N ASP A 401 11.02 21.32 8.15
CA ASP A 401 11.10 21.39 6.69
C ASP A 401 10.67 20.04 6.10
N PRO A 402 9.56 19.99 5.34
CA PRO A 402 9.13 18.75 4.70
C PRO A 402 10.00 18.41 3.48
N ASP A 403 10.79 19.32 2.91
CA ASP A 403 11.63 18.98 1.75
C ASP A 403 12.94 18.32 2.16
N GLY A 404 13.03 17.01 1.91
CA GLY A 404 14.25 16.23 2.07
C GLY A 404 14.45 15.73 3.50
N THR A 405 15.70 15.75 3.98
CA THR A 405 16.12 14.89 5.10
C THR A 405 15.92 15.48 6.50
N ALA A 406 15.38 16.71 6.64
CA ALA A 406 15.16 17.31 7.96
C ALA A 406 14.24 16.43 8.83
N ARG A 407 13.14 15.92 8.23
CA ARG A 407 12.23 14.93 8.83
C ARG A 407 12.95 13.72 9.45
N VAL A 408 14.02 13.23 8.81
CA VAL A 408 14.79 12.06 9.28
C VAL A 408 15.58 12.41 10.54
N VAL A 409 16.27 13.57 10.52
CA VAL A 409 17.10 14.03 11.65
C VAL A 409 16.22 14.34 12.86
N GLU A 410 15.10 15.02 12.64
CA GLU A 410 14.17 15.41 13.70
C GLU A 410 13.47 14.20 14.31
N PHE A 411 12.99 13.25 13.50
CA PHE A 411 12.42 12.00 13.99
C PHE A 411 13.44 11.22 14.85
N ARG A 412 14.69 11.09 14.37
CA ARG A 412 15.76 10.46 15.16
C ARG A 412 16.05 11.22 16.45
N SER A 413 16.00 12.54 16.43
CA SER A 413 16.24 13.36 17.62
C SER A 413 15.15 13.15 18.67
N MET A 414 13.88 13.14 18.24
CA MET A 414 12.74 12.75 19.08
C MET A 414 12.95 11.37 19.71
N VAL A 415 13.20 10.34 18.89
CA VAL A 415 13.42 8.96 19.40
C VAL A 415 14.59 8.92 20.39
N GLN A 416 15.70 9.58 20.07
CA GLN A 416 16.88 9.59 20.93
C GLN A 416 16.56 10.20 22.31
N LEU A 417 15.88 11.33 22.35
CA LEU A 417 15.59 12.04 23.59
C LEU A 417 14.51 11.32 24.41
N THR A 418 13.49 10.77 23.77
CA THR A 418 12.50 9.93 24.46
C THR A 418 13.17 8.71 25.12
N ILE A 419 14.09 8.03 24.42
CA ILE A 419 14.81 6.88 24.97
C ILE A 419 15.75 7.27 26.12
N LYS A 420 16.50 8.37 25.99
CA LYS A 420 17.49 8.78 27.00
C LYS A 420 16.86 9.29 28.29
N GLU A 421 15.78 10.05 28.16
CA GLU A 421 15.23 10.85 29.27
C GLU A 421 13.95 10.26 29.87
N MET A 422 13.30 9.32 29.18
CA MET A 422 11.94 8.91 29.51
C MET A 422 11.75 7.39 29.44
N VAL A 423 11.49 6.86 28.24
CA VAL A 423 10.90 5.53 28.03
C VAL A 423 11.27 4.95 26.67
N ARG A 424 11.01 3.66 26.47
CA ARG A 424 11.12 3.03 25.15
C ARG A 424 10.03 3.58 24.20
N VAL A 425 10.31 3.57 22.90
CA VAL A 425 9.37 4.06 21.87
C VAL A 425 8.86 2.90 21.03
N ILE A 426 7.54 2.76 20.93
CA ILE A 426 6.84 1.86 20.01
C ILE A 426 6.19 2.70 18.92
N LYS A 427 6.35 2.28 17.67
CA LYS A 427 5.70 2.92 16.52
C LYS A 427 4.55 2.04 16.03
N LEU A 428 3.41 2.64 15.70
CA LEU A 428 2.37 1.96 14.94
C LEU A 428 2.83 1.74 13.49
N ASN A 429 2.74 0.50 13.03
CA ASN A 429 2.92 0.13 11.63
C ASN A 429 1.57 -0.32 11.07
N MET A 430 1.14 0.26 9.95
CA MET A 430 -0.08 -0.13 9.27
C MET A 430 0.37 -0.79 7.97
N ASN A 431 0.32 -2.12 7.86
CA ASN A 431 0.65 -2.81 6.60
C ASN A 431 -0.63 -3.28 5.86
N ALA A 432 -1.81 -3.02 6.44
CA ALA A 432 -3.07 -3.66 6.04
C ALA A 432 -3.89 -2.88 5.00
N GLU A 433 -3.69 -1.57 4.84
CA GLU A 433 -4.55 -0.75 3.98
C GLU A 433 -3.76 0.28 3.17
N CYS A 434 -4.18 0.49 1.92
CA CYS A 434 -3.71 1.53 1.02
C CYS A 434 -4.82 2.58 0.80
N THR A 435 -4.43 3.85 0.68
CA THR A 435 -5.34 4.95 0.32
C THR A 435 -6.04 4.66 -1.04
N PRO A 436 -7.37 4.87 -1.14
CA PRO A 436 -8.17 4.41 -2.29
C PRO A 436 -7.80 5.07 -3.63
N CYS A 437 -8.02 4.31 -4.70
CA CYS A 437 -7.76 4.67 -6.09
C CYS A 437 -8.67 5.81 -6.56
N LEU A 438 -8.20 7.06 -6.50
CA LEU A 438 -8.76 8.17 -7.26
C LEU A 438 -7.70 8.70 -8.25
N PRO A 439 -8.08 9.16 -9.44
CA PRO A 439 -7.11 9.69 -10.37
C PRO A 439 -6.55 10.98 -9.75
N ILE A 440 -5.23 11.04 -9.52
CA ILE A 440 -4.35 12.22 -9.33
C ILE A 440 -3.38 12.05 -8.11
N GLU A 441 -2.09 11.92 -8.45
CA GLU A 441 -0.86 12.45 -7.82
C GLU A 441 0.02 11.71 -6.79
N SER A 442 -0.40 10.69 -6.03
CA SER A 442 0.55 10.05 -5.07
C SER A 442 0.36 8.54 -4.90
N PHE A 443 0.77 7.73 -5.88
CA PHE A 443 0.67 6.26 -5.83
C PHE A 443 2.03 5.58 -5.88
N ALA A 444 2.65 5.32 -4.72
CA ALA A 444 3.94 4.63 -4.67
C ALA A 444 3.82 3.16 -5.14
N VAL A 445 2.93 2.36 -4.53
CA VAL A 445 2.86 0.90 -4.80
C VAL A 445 1.96 0.56 -5.99
N ALA A 446 0.69 0.95 -5.95
CA ALA A 446 -0.29 0.61 -7.00
C ALA A 446 -0.02 1.31 -8.34
N GLY A 447 0.72 2.42 -8.31
CA GLY A 447 1.20 3.10 -9.52
C GLY A 447 2.32 2.34 -10.23
N VAL A 448 3.05 1.48 -9.51
CA VAL A 448 4.15 0.67 -10.04
C VAL A 448 3.64 -0.72 -10.46
N GLU A 449 2.95 -1.41 -9.56
CA GLU A 449 2.52 -2.79 -9.80
C GLU A 449 1.01 -2.99 -9.52
N PRO A 450 0.15 -2.63 -10.49
CA PRO A 450 -1.30 -2.70 -10.36
C PRO A 450 -1.84 -4.07 -9.93
N SER A 451 -1.23 -5.15 -10.45
CA SER A 451 -1.79 -6.50 -10.43
C SER A 451 -1.60 -7.26 -9.11
N SER A 452 -0.73 -6.79 -8.22
CA SER A 452 -0.35 -7.46 -6.97
C SER A 452 -0.62 -6.64 -5.69
N SER A 453 -1.04 -5.38 -5.81
CA SER A 453 -1.02 -4.45 -4.68
C SER A 453 -2.29 -4.42 -3.82
N LEU A 454 -3.42 -4.95 -4.31
CA LEU A 454 -4.72 -4.85 -3.65
C LEU A 454 -5.41 -6.20 -3.52
N ARG A 455 -6.06 -6.44 -2.36
CA ARG A 455 -6.87 -7.63 -2.16
C ARG A 455 -8.18 -7.50 -2.93
N SER A 456 -8.30 -8.21 -4.05
CA SER A 456 -9.58 -8.31 -4.75
C SER A 456 -10.48 -9.35 -4.07
N GLU A 457 -11.65 -8.94 -3.56
CA GLU A 457 -12.70 -9.89 -3.18
C GLU A 457 -13.24 -10.63 -4.41
N VAL A 458 -13.74 -11.86 -4.21
CA VAL A 458 -14.38 -12.70 -5.24
C VAL A 458 -15.77 -12.15 -5.67
N ARG A 459 -16.11 -10.90 -5.33
CA ARG A 459 -17.37 -10.23 -5.67
C ARG A 459 -17.11 -8.85 -6.26
N PRO A 460 -17.97 -8.38 -7.19
CA PRO A 460 -17.72 -7.16 -7.93
C PRO A 460 -17.59 -5.98 -6.98
N ALA A 461 -16.60 -5.13 -7.29
CA ALA A 461 -16.37 -3.83 -6.68
C ALA A 461 -17.64 -2.98 -6.81
N ALA A 462 -18.53 -3.07 -5.82
CA ALA A 462 -19.37 -1.95 -5.47
C ALA A 462 -18.44 -0.94 -4.81
N LEU A 463 -18.39 0.29 -5.35
CA LEU A 463 -17.85 1.47 -4.67
C LEU A 463 -18.40 1.52 -3.24
N HIS A 464 -17.68 0.97 -2.28
CA HIS A 464 -17.79 1.31 -0.88
C HIS A 464 -16.41 1.77 -0.44
N MET A 465 -16.20 3.09 -0.55
CA MET A 465 -15.23 3.80 0.28
C MET A 465 -15.63 3.55 1.74
N PRO A 466 -14.73 3.03 2.60
CA PRO A 466 -13.36 3.51 2.76
C PRO A 466 -12.27 2.44 2.53
N LEU A 467 -11.04 2.90 2.24
CA LEU A 467 -9.74 2.22 2.31
C LEU A 467 -9.62 0.82 1.67
N ASN A 468 -8.73 0.67 0.69
CA ASN A 468 -8.53 -0.61 0.02
C ASN A 468 -7.55 -1.47 0.84
N ALA A 469 -7.96 -2.69 1.20
CA ALA A 469 -7.08 -3.63 1.87
C ALA A 469 -5.90 -4.04 0.96
N LEU A 470 -4.68 -3.95 1.47
CA LEU A 470 -3.51 -4.57 0.85
C LEU A 470 -3.68 -6.09 0.90
N GLN A 471 -3.15 -6.80 -0.09
CA GLN A 471 -2.81 -8.20 0.14
C GLN A 471 -1.69 -8.20 1.18
N VAL A 472 -1.99 -8.64 2.41
CA VAL A 472 -0.97 -8.89 3.45
C VAL A 472 -0.02 -10.03 3.02
N GLU A 473 -0.40 -10.79 1.99
CA GLU A 473 0.45 -11.69 1.20
C GLU A 473 1.03 -10.97 -0.03
N ALA A 474 1.43 -9.70 0.10
CA ALA A 474 2.25 -9.03 -0.92
C ALA A 474 3.57 -9.81 -1.08
N PRO A 475 4.25 -9.71 -2.24
CA PRO A 475 5.50 -10.45 -2.47
C PRO A 475 6.46 -10.20 -1.31
N ALA A 476 7.17 -11.25 -0.87
CA ALA A 476 8.09 -11.24 0.28
C ALA A 476 9.07 -10.04 0.29
N ALA A 477 9.33 -9.43 -0.87
CA ALA A 477 10.12 -8.23 -1.07
C ALA A 477 9.63 -6.97 -0.33
N MET A 478 8.32 -6.76 -0.17
CA MET A 478 7.78 -5.50 0.40
C MET A 478 7.74 -5.46 1.95
N ASP A 479 7.52 -6.60 2.60
CA ASP A 479 7.26 -6.64 4.06
C ASP A 479 8.56 -6.59 4.91
N ASP A 480 9.64 -7.22 4.46
CA ASP A 480 10.89 -7.33 5.24
C ASP A 480 11.72 -6.02 5.24
N THR A 481 11.66 -5.25 4.15
CA THR A 481 12.55 -4.08 3.98
C THR A 481 12.09 -2.81 4.71
N THR A 482 10.78 -2.59 4.81
CA THR A 482 10.20 -1.38 5.42
C THR A 482 10.19 -1.50 6.95
N SER A 483 9.75 -2.63 7.47
CA SER A 483 9.79 -2.97 8.91
C SER A 483 11.24 -3.03 9.44
N GLY A 484 12.16 -3.61 8.67
CA GLY A 484 13.59 -3.63 8.96
C GLY A 484 14.21 -2.24 9.04
N THR A 485 13.78 -1.29 8.20
CA THR A 485 14.29 0.09 8.19
C THR A 485 13.97 0.82 9.50
N TRP A 486 12.76 0.68 10.04
CA TRP A 486 12.39 1.35 11.30
C TRP A 486 13.14 0.78 12.51
N ARG A 487 13.28 -0.55 12.58
CA ARG A 487 14.01 -1.22 13.66
C ARG A 487 15.50 -0.86 13.66
N THR A 488 16.13 -0.87 12.49
CA THR A 488 17.59 -0.64 12.35
C THR A 488 17.93 0.85 12.34
N ALA A 489 17.36 1.60 11.39
CA ALA A 489 17.71 2.98 11.11
C ALA A 489 16.93 3.99 11.94
N GLY A 490 15.69 3.66 12.33
CA GLY A 490 14.84 4.47 13.23
C GLY A 490 14.99 4.11 14.71
N ARG A 491 15.59 2.95 15.03
CA ARG A 491 15.82 2.42 16.39
C ARG A 491 14.57 2.32 17.27
N THR A 492 13.39 2.23 16.65
CA THR A 492 12.15 1.93 17.37
C THR A 492 12.33 0.65 18.18
N SER A 493 11.71 0.59 19.37
CA SER A 493 11.89 -0.55 20.27
C SER A 493 11.07 -1.74 19.80
N ASP A 494 9.84 -1.47 19.34
CA ASP A 494 8.92 -2.45 18.77
C ASP A 494 7.98 -1.78 17.75
N LEU A 495 7.22 -2.62 17.03
CA LEU A 495 6.16 -2.22 16.11
C LEU A 495 4.83 -2.81 16.59
N LYS A 496 3.75 -2.02 16.51
CA LYS A 496 2.37 -2.53 16.67
C LYS A 496 1.71 -2.55 15.29
N GLU A 497 1.22 -3.70 14.86
CA GLU A 497 0.42 -3.81 13.64
C GLU A 497 -1.02 -3.40 13.91
N ASP A 498 -1.55 -2.48 13.11
CA ASP A 498 -2.99 -2.22 13.07
C ASP A 498 -3.69 -3.24 12.15
N ASP A 499 -4.90 -3.63 12.55
CA ASP A 499 -5.71 -4.68 11.91
C ASP A 499 -5.00 -6.03 11.67
N GLY A 500 -4.21 -6.51 12.64
CA GLY A 500 -3.51 -7.81 12.62
C GLY A 500 -4.42 -9.07 12.49
N SER A 501 -5.71 -8.89 12.25
CA SER A 501 -6.63 -9.93 11.82
C SER A 501 -7.70 -9.32 10.90
N THR A 502 -7.51 -9.31 9.57
CA THR A 502 -8.66 -9.18 8.66
C THR A 502 -9.48 -10.47 8.72
N PRO A 503 -10.59 -10.53 9.47
CA PRO A 503 -11.32 -11.77 9.65
C PRO A 503 -12.15 -11.99 8.39
N THR A 504 -11.86 -13.05 7.66
CA THR A 504 -12.77 -13.55 6.64
C THR A 504 -14.07 -13.96 7.33
N THR A 505 -15.17 -13.27 6.96
CA THR A 505 -16.58 -13.57 7.27
C THR A 505 -17.11 -13.24 8.69
N ALA A 506 -17.97 -12.22 8.80
CA ALA A 506 -19.43 -12.38 8.99
C ALA A 506 -20.06 -11.08 9.53
N LYS A 507 -20.89 -10.44 8.71
CA LYS A 507 -21.98 -9.58 9.18
C LYS A 507 -22.95 -10.45 9.98
N ASP A 508 -23.05 -10.23 11.29
CA ASP A 508 -24.33 -9.97 11.97
C ASP A 508 -24.20 -9.87 13.50
N SER A 509 -25.04 -8.98 14.03
CA SER A 509 -25.57 -8.89 15.40
C SER A 509 -24.89 -7.98 16.42
N MET A 510 -25.70 -7.02 16.87
CA MET A 510 -25.53 -6.12 17.99
C MET A 510 -25.21 -6.84 19.30
N GLY A 511 -24.32 -6.22 20.09
CA GLY A 511 -24.46 -6.10 21.54
C GLY A 511 -24.09 -7.32 22.38
N ARG A 512 -22.89 -7.28 22.99
CA ARG A 512 -22.67 -7.35 24.44
C ARG A 512 -21.18 -7.38 24.76
N GLN A 513 -20.86 -6.73 25.87
CA GLN A 513 -19.57 -6.68 26.53
C GLN A 513 -18.95 -8.07 26.73
N GLY A 514 -17.61 -8.11 26.64
CA GLY A 514 -16.79 -8.97 27.48
C GLY A 514 -16.04 -10.09 26.77
N VAL A 515 -14.72 -10.08 26.96
CA VAL A 515 -13.79 -11.21 26.87
C VAL A 515 -13.27 -11.59 25.48
N HIS A 516 -12.26 -10.86 25.00
CA HIS A 516 -11.26 -11.41 24.06
C HIS A 516 -9.88 -10.81 24.35
N SER A 517 -9.16 -11.39 25.31
CA SER A 517 -7.76 -11.03 25.62
C SER A 517 -6.82 -12.26 25.60
N ALA A 518 -7.24 -13.38 25.00
CA ALA A 518 -6.51 -14.65 25.09
C ALA A 518 -6.06 -15.24 23.74
N PHE A 519 -6.32 -14.59 22.60
CA PHE A 519 -5.97 -15.14 21.27
C PHE A 519 -4.83 -14.40 20.54
N MET A 520 -4.39 -13.25 21.04
CA MET A 520 -3.29 -12.44 20.47
C MET A 520 -1.88 -12.95 20.79
N PHE A 521 -1.73 -13.97 21.64
CA PHE A 521 -0.41 -14.41 22.12
C PHE A 521 0.30 -15.44 21.22
N SER A 522 -0.36 -16.01 20.21
CA SER A 522 0.21 -17.12 19.43
C SER A 522 1.03 -16.68 18.20
N LEU A 523 0.80 -15.47 17.66
CA LEU A 523 1.41 -15.03 16.39
C LEU A 523 2.82 -14.44 16.57
N ILE A 524 3.13 -13.90 17.76
CA ILE A 524 4.45 -13.32 18.08
C ILE A 524 5.54 -14.41 18.18
N THR A 525 5.18 -15.69 18.36
CA THR A 525 6.14 -16.77 18.62
C THR A 525 6.80 -17.41 17.39
N ARG A 526 6.37 -17.11 16.14
CA ARG A 526 6.93 -17.78 14.95
C ARG A 526 8.00 -16.99 14.17
N THR A 527 8.17 -15.70 14.47
CA THR A 527 9.22 -14.86 13.83
C THR A 527 10.52 -14.81 14.65
N ILE A 528 10.60 -15.54 15.77
CA ILE A 528 11.79 -15.56 16.66
C ILE A 528 12.19 -17.01 16.92
N SER A 529 12.77 -17.67 15.91
CA SER A 529 13.53 -18.92 16.09
C SER A 529 14.84 -18.97 15.31
N LEU A 530 15.33 -17.82 14.85
CA LEU A 530 16.70 -17.65 14.35
C LEU A 530 17.28 -16.31 14.84
N MET A 531 17.35 -16.12 16.16
CA MET A 531 18.31 -15.21 16.83
C MET A 531 18.68 -15.76 18.20
#